data_AF-A0A7V2MCT0-F1
#
_entry.id   AF-A0A7V2MCT0-F1
#
_cell.length_a   1.000
_cell.length_b   1.000
_cell.length_c   1.000
_cell.angle_alpha   90.00
_cell.angle_beta   90.00
_cell.angle_gamma   90.00
#
_symmetry.space_group_name_H-M   'P 1'
#
loop_
_entity.id
_entity.type
_entity.pdbx_description
1 polymer ?
#
loop_
_entity_poly.entity_id
_entity_poly.type
_entity_poly.pdbx_seq_one_letter_code
_entity_poly.pdbx_strand_id
1 'polypeptide(L)' 'MRAIVTGQVGVDKGKYLEAVRELARHNGIDLLVCHIGKMMYEEAPDVPAGRILNLPISRLNTLRRAVFKEVLKAAETHEH' A
#
# COMPACT_ATOMS: atom_id res chain seq x y z
N MET A 1 14.11 -2.18 -8.46
CA MET A 1 13.56 -0.92 -9.03
C MET A 1 12.32 -0.56 -8.22
N ARG A 2 12.12 0.71 -7.86
CA ARG A 2 10.96 1.12 -7.05
C ARG A 2 10.01 1.97 -7.89
N ALA A 3 8.72 1.69 -7.82
CA ALA A 3 7.69 2.42 -8.54
C ALA A 3 6.55 2.82 -7.61
N ILE A 4 6.01 4.03 -7.81
CA ILE A 4 4.81 4.50 -7.11
C ILE A 4 3.67 4.52 -8.13
N VAL A 5 2.64 3.73 -7.87
CA VAL A 5 1.45 3.66 -8.72
C VAL A 5 0.34 4.50 -8.11
N THR A 6 -0.08 5.54 -8.82
CA THR A 6 -1.17 6.43 -8.41
C THR A 6 -2.34 6.35 -9.38
N GLY A 7 -3.46 6.96 -9.01
CA GLY A 7 -4.67 7.00 -9.82
C GLY A 7 -5.86 7.41 -8.97
N GLN A 8 -6.95 7.81 -9.63
CA GLN A 8 -8.16 8.29 -8.96
C GLN A 8 -8.72 7.26 -7.95
N VAL A 9 -9.44 7.76 -6.95
CA VAL A 9 -10.18 6.93 -5.99
C VAL A 9 -11.31 6.22 -6.74
N GLY A 10 -11.57 4.95 -6.41
CA GLY A 10 -12.63 4.14 -7.04
C GLY A 10 -12.18 3.32 -8.26
N VAL A 11 -10.97 3.52 -8.78
CA VAL A 11 -10.43 2.78 -9.95
C VAL A 11 -10.03 1.32 -9.64
N ASP A 12 -10.25 0.86 -8.40
CA ASP A 12 -9.94 -0.52 -7.96
C ASP A 12 -8.53 -1.02 -8.35
N LYS A 13 -7.52 -0.15 -8.18
CA LYS A 13 -6.11 -0.42 -8.51
C LYS A 13 -5.58 -1.73 -7.91
N GLY A 14 -6.14 -2.18 -6.79
CA GLY A 14 -5.70 -3.36 -6.07
C GLY A 14 -5.69 -4.61 -6.95
N LYS A 15 -6.79 -4.85 -7.67
CA LYS A 15 -6.91 -6.02 -8.55
C LYS A 15 -5.90 -6.01 -9.69
N TYR A 16 -5.65 -4.84 -10.28
CA TYR A 16 -4.67 -4.71 -11.36
C TYR A 16 -3.25 -4.96 -10.89
N LEU A 17 -2.87 -4.42 -9.72
CA LEU A 17 -1.54 -4.63 -9.16
C LEU A 17 -1.30 -6.07 -8.72
N GLU A 18 -2.35 -6.73 -8.22
CA GLU A 18 -2.26 -8.16 -7.89
C GLU A 18 -2.09 -9.02 -9.15
N ALA A 19 -2.80 -8.70 -10.23
CA ALA A 19 -2.59 -9.37 -11.51
C ALA A 19 -1.16 -9.19 -12.05
N VAL A 20 -0.58 -7.99 -11.87
CA VAL A 20 0.83 -7.73 -12.21
C VAL A 20 1.77 -8.55 -11.33
N ARG A 21 1.49 -8.67 -10.03
CA ARG A 21 2.27 -9.51 -9.11
C ARG A 21 2.26 -10.98 -9.50
N GLU A 22 1.08 -11.52 -9.81
CA GLU A 22 0.97 -12.90 -10.25
C GLU A 22 1.69 -13.13 -11.58
N LEU A 23 1.58 -12.20 -12.53
CA LEU A 23 2.35 -12.26 -13.78
C LEU A 23 3.86 -12.24 -13.53
N ALA A 24 4.35 -11.36 -12.66
CA ALA A 24 5.77 -11.30 -12.28
C ALA A 24 6.23 -12.64 -11.68
N ARG A 25 5.46 -13.19 -10.74
CA ARG A 25 5.72 -14.50 -10.11
C ARG A 25 5.80 -15.63 -11.14
N HIS A 26 4.88 -15.66 -12.12
CA HIS A 26 4.92 -16.64 -13.22
C HIS A 26 6.20 -16.56 -14.07
N ASN A 27 6.83 -15.38 -14.14
CA ASN A 27 8.08 -15.16 -14.86
C ASN A 27 9.32 -15.29 -13.95
N GLY A 28 9.17 -15.78 -12.71
CA GLY A 28 10.27 -15.94 -11.76
C GLY A 28 10.78 -14.61 -11.19
N ILE A 29 9.99 -13.55 -11.26
CA ILE A 29 10.30 -12.23 -10.69
C ILE A 29 9.56 -12.11 -9.36
N ASP A 30 10.31 -11.94 -8.28
CA ASP A 30 9.73 -11.59 -6.98
C ASP A 30 9.32 -10.12 -7.00
N LEU A 31 8.03 -9.84 -6.87
CA LEU A 31 7.48 -8.49 -6.90
C LEU A 31 6.71 -8.20 -5.61
N LEU A 32 7.24 -7.27 -4.82
CA LEU A 32 6.57 -6.77 -3.64
C LEU A 32 5.55 -5.69 -3.99
N VAL A 33 4.29 -5.89 -3.61
CA VAL A 33 3.22 -4.91 -3.76
C VAL A 33 2.76 -4.41 -2.38
N CYS A 34 2.99 -3.12 -2.12
CA CYS A 34 2.57 -2.47 -0.87
C CYS A 34 1.27 -1.68 -1.05
N HIS A 35 0.14 -2.25 -0.61
CA HIS A 35 -1.16 -1.58 -0.66
C HIS A 35 -1.32 -0.56 0.48
N ILE A 36 -0.89 0.68 0.26
CA ILE A 36 -0.92 1.76 1.27
C ILE A 36 -2.27 1.88 1.99
N GLY A 37 -3.38 1.88 1.25
CA GLY A 37 -4.71 2.02 1.85
C GLY A 37 -5.05 0.86 2.81
N LYS A 38 -4.70 -0.38 2.46
CA LYS A 38 -4.91 -1.56 3.30
C LYS A 38 -4.04 -1.48 4.57
N MET A 39 -2.75 -1.17 4.40
CA MET A 39 -1.81 -0.99 5.51
C MET A 39 -2.26 0.10 6.48
N MET A 40 -2.88 1.18 5.98
CA MET A 40 -3.45 2.22 6.84
C MET A 40 -4.62 1.73 7.70
N TYR A 41 -5.46 0.81 7.19
CA TYR A 41 -6.53 0.20 7.97
C TYR A 41 -5.99 -0.83 8.97
N GLU A 42 -4.94 -1.58 8.61
CA GLU A 42 -4.26 -2.51 9.51
C GLU A 42 -3.64 -1.77 10.71
N GLU A 43 -3.06 -0.59 10.49
CA GLU A 43 -2.52 0.29 11.53
C GLU A 43 -3.60 1.02 12.36
N ALA A 44 -4.84 1.10 11.85
CA ALA A 44 -5.95 1.81 12.48
C ALA A 44 -7.21 0.94 12.61
N PRO A 45 -7.16 -0.13 13.42
CA PRO A 45 -8.25 -1.11 13.53
C PRO A 45 -9.54 -0.52 14.10
N ASP A 46 -9.48 0.63 14.77
CA ASP A 46 -10.65 1.38 15.27
C ASP A 46 -11.41 2.13 14.16
N VAL A 47 -10.88 2.21 12.94
CA VAL A 47 -11.43 3.01 11.86
C VAL A 47 -12.32 2.15 10.95
N PRO A 48 -13.62 2.48 10.80
CA PRO A 48 -14.51 1.70 9.94
C PRO A 48 -14.08 1.75 8.47
N ALA A 49 -14.34 0.65 7.76
CA ALA A 49 -14.09 0.56 6.32
C ALA A 49 -14.77 1.72 5.56
N GLY A 50 -14.02 2.30 4.61
CA GLY A 50 -14.44 3.47 3.83
C GLY A 50 -14.35 4.82 4.57
N ARG A 51 -13.92 4.86 5.84
CA ARG A 51 -13.89 6.09 6.65
C ARG A 51 -12.49 6.64 6.92
N ILE A 52 -11.41 6.00 6.45
CA ILE A 52 -10.02 6.41 6.75
C ILE A 52 -9.69 7.87 6.39
N LEU A 53 -10.30 8.41 5.33
CA LEU A 53 -10.07 9.80 4.91
C LEU A 53 -10.88 10.83 5.70
N ASN A 54 -11.82 10.39 6.54
CA ASN A 54 -12.60 11.27 7.41
C ASN A 54 -11.89 11.57 8.74
N LEU A 55 -10.71 10.98 8.96
CA LEU A 55 -9.92 11.24 10.15
C LEU A 55 -9.37 12.67 10.15
N PRO A 56 -9.11 13.26 11.33
CA PRO A 56 -8.38 14.53 11.42
C PRO A 56 -7.04 14.47 10.67
N ILE A 57 -6.66 15.56 10.02
CA ILE A 57 -5.43 15.65 9.22
C ILE A 57 -4.19 15.22 10.02
N SER A 58 -4.11 15.60 11.29
CA SER A 58 -3.01 15.21 12.20
C SER A 58 -2.91 13.69 12.34
N ARG A 59 -4.03 13.02 12.60
CA ARG A 59 -4.12 11.56 12.71
C ARG A 59 -3.79 10.89 11.38
N LEU A 60 -4.32 11.42 10.29
CA LEU A 60 -4.06 10.91 8.94
C LEU A 60 -2.57 11.00 8.57
N ASN A 61 -1.89 12.09 8.95
CA ASN A 61 -0.45 12.26 8.73
C ASN A 61 0.39 11.30 9.59
N THR A 62 -0.02 11.03 10.82
CA THR A 62 0.64 10.01 11.66
C THR A 62 0.51 8.62 11.04
N LEU A 63 -0.69 8.22 10.62
CA LEU A 63 -0.91 6.93 9.95
C LEU A 63 -0.11 6.79 8.65
N ARG A 64 -0.12 7.82 7.81
CA ARG A 64 0.70 7.83 6.58
C ARG A 64 2.17 7.62 6.89
N ARG A 65 2.72 8.34 7.87
CA ARG A 65 4.14 8.19 8.25
C ARG A 65 4.46 6.79 8.78
N ALA A 66 3.60 6.22 9.61
CA ALA A 66 3.77 4.85 10.11
C ALA A 66 3.81 3.84 8.95
N VAL A 67 2.83 3.90 8.05
CA VAL A 67 2.76 3.01 6.88
C VAL A 67 3.96 3.20 5.95
N PHE A 68 4.32 4.43 5.61
CA PHE A 68 5.48 4.68 4.75
C PHE A 68 6.80 4.23 5.37
N LYS A 69 6.94 4.29 6.70
CA LYS A 69 8.11 3.73 7.39
C LYS A 69 8.22 2.22 7.15
N GLU A 70 7.13 1.48 7.26
CA GLU A 70 7.12 0.04 6.98
C GLU A 70 7.40 -0.27 5.50
N VAL A 71 6.87 0.54 4.57
CA VAL A 71 7.17 0.39 3.13
C VAL A 71 8.65 0.62 2.84
N LEU A 72 9.27 1.64 3.45
CA LEU A 72 10.69 1.92 3.28
C LEU A 72 11.55 0.78 3.82
N LYS A 73 11.22 0.26 5.00
CA LYS A 73 11.87 -0.91 5.58
C LYS A 73 11.77 -2.13 4.66
N ALA A 74 10.57 -2.41 4.14
CA ALA A 74 10.37 -3.51 3.21
C ALA A 74 11.17 -3.32 1.91
N ALA A 75 11.26 -2.09 1.40
CA ALA A 75 12.03 -1.75 0.21
C ALA A 75 13.55 -1.79 0.41
N GLU A 76 14.04 -1.74 1.66
CA GLU A 76 15.44 -1.97 2.01
C GLU A 76 15.77 -3.47 2.08
N THR A 77 14.84 -4.29 2.56
CA THR A 77 15.04 -5.73 2.74
C THR A 77 14.72 -6.58 1.52
N HIS A 78 13.83 -6.10 0.64
CA HIS A 78 13.45 -6.82 -0.57
C HIS A 78 14.52 -6.62 -1.64
N GLU A 79 15.11 -7.72 -2.10
CA GLU A 79 16.03 -7.67 -3.23
C GLU A 79 15.26 -7.33 -4.51
N HIS A 80 15.65 -6.19 -5.10
CA HIS A 80 15.09 -5.57 -6.30
C HIS A 80 13.68 -4.96 -6.15
#